data_AF-A0AA43BQQ9-F1
#
_entry.id   AF-A0AA43BQQ9-F1
#
_cell.length_a   1.000
_cell.length_b   1.000
_cell.length_c   1.000
_cell.angle_alpha   90.00
_cell.angle_beta   90.00
_cell.angle_gamma   90.00
#
_symmetry.space_group_name_H-M   'P 1'
#
loop_
_entity.id
_entity.type
_entity.pdbx_description
1 polymer ?
#
loop_
_entity_poly.entity_id
_entity_poly.type
_entity_poly.pdbx_seq_one_letter_code
_entity_poly.pdbx_strand_id
1 'polypeptide(L)'
;MTDPQQRTRQNVLVGGIVTFSTMYSGGGADASTLQLARVRHLQDDIQVDDDVLTVPWLGNAMIRACFSEQDVKQRAGACHDEYGFSAKLALDTAAEGMPVLRYQTVATRFPAGVSRFEDSLAKGPLKKKDLRTEQDPACSYTRLFRFAEGMFHPDQALPDCAGYTEP
;
A
#
# COMPACT_ATOMS: atom_id res chain seq x y z
N MET A 1 -10.98 15.95 -32.81
CA MET A 1 -11.51 14.58 -33.03
C MET A 1 -12.97 14.63 -33.40
N THR A 2 -13.32 14.08 -34.56
CA THR A 2 -14.70 14.03 -35.07
C THR A 2 -15.40 12.69 -34.80
N ASP A 3 -14.65 11.61 -34.61
CA ASP A 3 -15.20 10.27 -34.33
C ASP A 3 -15.64 10.11 -32.84
N PRO A 4 -16.93 9.83 -32.57
CA PRO A 4 -17.43 9.51 -31.23
C PRO A 4 -16.79 8.28 -30.57
N GLN A 5 -16.40 7.26 -31.34
CA GLN A 5 -15.78 6.04 -30.81
C GLN A 5 -14.32 6.25 -30.40
N GLN A 6 -13.61 7.17 -31.04
CA GLN A 6 -12.27 7.57 -30.61
C GLN A 6 -12.32 8.42 -29.33
N ARG A 7 -13.36 9.27 -29.18
CA ARG A 7 -13.58 10.08 -27.96
C ARG A 7 -13.78 9.23 -26.71
N THR A 8 -14.45 8.10 -26.80
CA THR A 8 -14.64 7.19 -25.65
C THR A 8 -13.37 6.41 -25.27
N ARG A 9 -12.33 6.41 -26.12
CA ARG A 9 -11.05 5.73 -25.90
C ARG A 9 -9.89 6.68 -25.57
N GLN A 10 -10.18 7.94 -25.22
CA GLN A 10 -9.13 8.91 -24.87
C GLN A 10 -8.63 8.80 -23.42
N ASN A 11 -9.29 8.04 -22.55
CA ASN A 11 -8.99 7.97 -21.12
C ASN A 11 -8.91 6.52 -20.64
N VAL A 12 -8.18 5.68 -21.36
CA VAL A 12 -7.95 4.30 -20.92
C VAL A 12 -6.82 4.31 -19.89
N LEU A 13 -7.07 3.72 -18.72
CA LEU A 13 -6.04 3.50 -17.70
C LEU A 13 -5.60 2.04 -17.73
N VAL A 14 -4.29 1.83 -17.78
CA VAL A 14 -3.67 0.51 -17.70
C VAL A 14 -2.87 0.45 -16.41
N GLY A 15 -3.10 -0.57 -15.60
CA GLY A 15 -2.44 -0.75 -14.31
C GLY A 15 -1.45 -1.92 -14.31
N GLY A 16 -0.25 -1.69 -13.77
CA GLY A 16 0.75 -2.72 -13.46
C GLY A 16 1.04 -2.74 -11.96
N ILE A 17 1.32 -3.92 -11.41
CA ILE A 17 1.79 -4.09 -10.03
C ILE A 17 3.23 -4.53 -10.06
N VAL A 18 4.11 -3.78 -9.39
CA VAL A 18 5.53 -4.11 -9.25
C VAL A 18 5.79 -4.50 -7.81
N THR A 19 6.40 -5.67 -7.59
CA THR A 19 6.69 -6.22 -6.26
C THR A 19 8.20 -6.29 -6.02
N PHE A 20 8.61 -5.94 -4.81
CA PHE A 20 9.98 -6.01 -4.32
C PHE A 20 9.99 -6.86 -3.04
N SER A 21 11.02 -7.68 -2.86
CA SER A 21 11.13 -8.54 -1.69
C SER A 21 12.56 -8.65 -1.17
N THR A 22 12.67 -8.80 0.15
CA THR A 22 13.92 -9.01 0.89
C THR A 22 13.72 -10.17 1.87
N MET A 23 14.65 -11.11 1.88
CA MET A 23 14.64 -12.24 2.82
C MET A 23 15.75 -12.10 3.85
N TYR A 24 15.52 -12.57 5.07
CA TYR A 24 16.52 -12.66 6.12
C TYR A 24 16.28 -13.91 6.99
N SER A 25 17.26 -14.29 7.81
CA SER A 25 17.09 -15.47 8.67
C SER A 25 15.96 -15.25 9.68
N GLY A 26 14.96 -16.13 9.67
CA GLY A 26 13.82 -16.05 10.57
C GLY A 26 12.71 -15.10 10.11
N GLY A 27 12.72 -14.64 8.85
CA GLY A 27 11.64 -13.81 8.33
C GLY A 27 11.85 -13.29 6.91
N GLY A 28 11.06 -12.29 6.54
CA GLY A 28 11.13 -11.67 5.22
C GLY A 28 10.14 -10.51 5.11
N ALA A 29 10.32 -9.70 4.08
CA ALA A 29 9.42 -8.62 3.77
C ALA A 29 9.25 -8.47 2.27
N ASP A 30 8.05 -8.12 1.85
CA ASP A 30 7.76 -7.70 0.49
C ASP A 30 6.79 -6.53 0.49
N ALA A 31 6.88 -5.75 -0.58
CA ALA A 31 5.98 -4.64 -0.83
C ALA A 31 5.76 -4.52 -2.33
N SER A 32 4.61 -3.97 -2.71
CA SER A 32 4.27 -3.71 -4.09
C SER A 32 3.69 -2.32 -4.29
N THR A 33 3.84 -1.82 -5.51
CA THR A 33 3.28 -0.55 -5.96
C THR A 33 2.35 -0.79 -7.14
N LEU A 34 1.22 -0.08 -7.16
CA LEU A 34 0.37 0.05 -8.33
C LEU A 34 0.85 1.24 -9.13
N GLN A 35 1.16 1.00 -10.40
CA GLN A 35 1.49 2.02 -11.39
C GLN A 35 0.36 2.08 -12.42
N LEU A 36 -0.15 3.28 -12.70
CA LEU A 36 -1.11 3.50 -13.78
C LEU A 36 -0.44 4.28 -14.90
N ALA A 37 -0.67 3.85 -16.14
CA ALA A 37 -0.41 4.61 -17.36
C ALA A 37 -1.73 5.00 -18.01
N ARG A 38 -1.74 6.14 -18.71
CA ARG A 38 -2.88 6.60 -19.50
C ARG A 38 -2.61 6.39 -20.98
N VAL A 39 -3.50 5.65 -21.64
CA VAL A 39 -3.46 5.44 -23.09
C VAL A 39 -4.52 6.32 -23.75
N ARG A 40 -4.09 7.08 -24.76
CA ARG A 40 -4.94 7.97 -25.54
C ARG A 40 -4.84 7.61 -27.01
N HIS A 41 -5.97 7.28 -27.60
CA HIS A 41 -6.08 7.27 -29.05
C HIS A 41 -6.10 8.72 -29.56
N LEU A 42 -5.16 9.05 -30.43
CA LEU A 42 -5.13 10.26 -31.25
C LEU A 42 -5.64 9.93 -32.66
N GLN A 43 -5.80 10.94 -33.51
CA GLN A 43 -6.44 10.76 -34.82
C GLN A 43 -5.61 9.83 -35.73
N ASP A 44 -4.28 9.91 -35.64
CA ASP A 44 -3.33 9.13 -36.44
C ASP A 44 -2.26 8.41 -35.58
N ASP A 45 -2.42 8.38 -34.25
CA ASP A 45 -1.39 7.82 -33.34
C ASP A 45 -1.98 7.32 -32.00
N ILE A 46 -1.18 6.60 -31.21
CA ILE A 46 -1.45 6.25 -29.81
C ILE A 46 -0.40 6.91 -28.94
N GLN A 47 -0.87 7.75 -28.00
CA GLN A 47 0.00 8.33 -26.98
C GLN A 47 -0.17 7.58 -25.66
N VAL A 48 0.95 7.23 -25.03
CA VAL A 48 1.00 6.67 -23.69
C VAL A 48 1.65 7.71 -22.77
N ASP A 49 0.93 8.10 -21.73
CA ASP A 49 1.47 8.89 -20.63
C ASP A 49 1.75 7.90 -19.48
N ASP A 50 3.02 7.55 -19.26
CA ASP A 50 3.44 6.62 -18.21
C ASP A 50 3.33 7.26 -16.82
N ASP A 51 3.21 6.42 -15.78
CA ASP A 51 3.26 6.83 -14.36
C ASP A 51 2.29 7.96 -13.94
N VAL A 52 1.09 7.98 -14.51
CA VAL A 52 0.05 8.96 -14.12
C VAL A 52 -0.47 8.74 -12.69
N LEU A 53 -0.19 7.60 -12.07
CA LEU A 53 -0.36 7.34 -10.64
C LEU A 53 0.65 6.28 -10.20
N THR A 54 1.34 6.50 -9.09
CA THR A 54 2.10 5.47 -8.38
C THR A 54 1.74 5.50 -6.91
N VAL A 55 1.22 4.39 -6.38
CA VAL A 55 0.84 4.26 -4.97
C VAL A 55 1.22 2.89 -4.41
N PRO A 56 1.48 2.77 -3.10
CA PRO A 56 1.61 1.46 -2.45
C PRO A 56 0.38 0.58 -2.70
N TRP A 57 0.56 -0.72 -2.82
CA TRP A 57 -0.54 -1.63 -3.15
C TRP A 57 -0.72 -2.74 -2.13
N LEU A 58 0.34 -3.50 -1.86
CA LEU A 58 0.40 -4.53 -0.84
C LEU A 58 1.73 -4.43 -0.12
N GLY A 59 1.78 -4.90 1.12
CA GLY A 59 3.03 -5.07 1.84
C GLY A 59 2.86 -6.06 2.97
N ASN A 60 3.90 -6.83 3.22
CA ASN A 60 4.01 -7.65 4.41
C ASN A 60 5.44 -7.69 4.91
N ALA A 61 5.61 -7.72 6.22
CA ALA A 61 6.89 -7.97 6.84
C ALA A 61 6.71 -8.87 8.06
N MET A 62 7.58 -9.85 8.18
CA MET A 62 7.71 -10.72 9.34
C MET A 62 9.12 -10.56 9.87
N ILE A 63 9.29 -9.74 10.90
CA ILE A 63 10.59 -9.48 11.52
C ILE A 63 10.70 -10.19 12.87
N ARG A 64 11.94 -10.36 13.32
CA ARG A 64 12.34 -11.03 14.58
C ARG A 64 12.05 -12.52 14.58
N ALA A 65 12.80 -13.22 15.42
CA ALA A 65 12.59 -14.62 15.75
C ALA A 65 13.01 -14.83 17.21
N CYS A 66 12.39 -15.80 17.90
CA CYS A 66 12.88 -16.25 19.20
C CYS A 66 14.11 -17.14 19.00
N PHE A 67 15.17 -16.94 19.77
CA PHE A 67 16.37 -17.78 19.72
C PHE A 67 16.58 -18.60 21.00
N SER A 68 15.81 -18.32 22.05
CA SER A 68 15.84 -19.02 23.33
C SER A 68 14.45 -19.24 23.91
N GLU A 69 14.32 -20.16 24.88
CA GLU A 69 13.08 -20.32 25.65
C GLU A 69 12.69 -19.05 26.41
N GLN A 70 13.68 -18.25 26.82
CA GLN A 70 13.44 -16.98 27.49
C GLN A 70 12.75 -16.00 26.53
N ASP A 71 13.17 -15.94 25.27
CA ASP A 71 12.51 -15.12 24.25
C ASP A 71 11.08 -15.56 24.03
N VAL A 72 10.86 -16.88 23.90
CA VAL A 72 9.51 -17.46 23.74
C VAL A 72 8.60 -17.04 24.90
N LYS A 73 9.10 -17.11 26.15
CA LYS A 73 8.34 -16.68 27.33
C LYS A 73 8.09 -15.17 27.34
N GLN A 74 9.11 -14.36 27.06
CA GLN A 74 9.00 -12.90 27.02
C GLN A 74 8.02 -12.43 25.94
N ARG A 75 7.93 -13.18 24.85
CA ARG A 75 7.04 -12.93 23.71
C ARG A 75 5.68 -13.61 23.83
N ALA A 76 5.41 -14.31 24.94
CA ALA A 76 4.20 -15.11 25.11
C ALA A 76 3.89 -16.02 23.91
N GLY A 77 4.94 -16.56 23.27
CA GLY A 77 4.86 -17.41 22.07
C GLY A 77 4.83 -16.68 20.73
N ALA A 78 4.62 -15.36 20.67
CA ALA A 78 4.61 -14.59 19.43
C ALA A 78 6.04 -14.22 18.98
N CYS A 79 6.74 -15.16 18.37
CA CYS A 79 8.16 -15.01 18.01
C CYS A 79 8.45 -14.07 16.86
N HIS A 80 7.44 -13.74 16.06
CA HIS A 80 7.53 -12.77 14.99
C HIS A 80 6.70 -11.52 15.34
N ASP A 81 7.19 -10.36 14.89
CA ASP A 81 6.35 -9.21 14.67
C ASP A 81 5.94 -9.21 13.19
N GLU A 82 4.64 -9.16 12.94
CA GLU A 82 4.04 -9.18 11.61
C GLU A 82 3.43 -7.81 11.30
N TYR A 83 3.65 -7.35 10.07
CA TYR A 83 3.15 -6.09 9.55
C TYR A 83 2.46 -6.39 8.23
N GLY A 84 1.25 -5.86 8.04
CA GLY A 84 0.47 -6.04 6.82
C GLY A 84 -0.02 -4.71 6.27
N PHE A 85 -0.06 -4.59 4.95
CA PHE A 85 -0.62 -3.48 4.21
C PHE A 85 -1.42 -3.99 3.03
N SER A 86 -2.61 -3.44 2.84
CA SER A 86 -3.42 -3.73 1.66
C SER A 86 -4.15 -2.48 1.19
N ALA A 87 -4.25 -2.35 -0.12
CA ALA A 87 -4.97 -1.26 -0.74
C ALA A 87 -6.07 -1.75 -1.71
N LYS A 88 -7.03 -0.86 -1.95
CA LYS A 88 -8.06 -1.00 -2.98
C LYS A 88 -8.18 0.31 -3.74
N LEU A 89 -8.38 0.22 -5.05
CA LEU A 89 -8.65 1.36 -5.92
C LEU A 89 -10.02 1.17 -6.58
N ALA A 90 -10.90 2.16 -6.49
CA ALA A 90 -12.22 2.16 -7.10
C ALA A 90 -12.45 3.44 -7.89
N LEU A 91 -13.31 3.37 -8.91
CA LEU A 91 -13.81 4.55 -9.61
C LEU A 91 -14.93 5.19 -8.79
N ASP A 92 -14.87 6.51 -8.63
CA ASP A 92 -16.00 7.31 -8.16
C ASP A 92 -16.80 7.81 -9.38
N THR A 93 -18.11 7.59 -9.37
CA THR A 93 -18.96 7.64 -10.58
C THR A 93 -19.38 9.05 -11.00
N ALA A 94 -18.94 10.08 -10.28
CA ALA A 94 -19.43 11.46 -10.44
C ALA A 94 -18.56 12.36 -11.35
N ALA A 95 -17.73 11.81 -12.24
CA ALA A 95 -16.80 12.61 -13.04
C ALA A 95 -17.15 12.64 -14.54
N GLU A 96 -17.22 13.86 -15.10
CA GLU A 96 -17.12 14.09 -16.53
C GLU A 96 -15.64 14.14 -16.94
N GLY A 97 -15.20 13.30 -17.87
CA GLY A 97 -13.81 13.26 -18.35
C GLY A 97 -12.96 12.17 -17.70
N MET A 98 -11.93 12.53 -16.93
CA MET A 98 -11.10 11.56 -16.20
C MET A 98 -11.80 11.12 -14.91
N PRO A 99 -11.77 9.83 -14.55
CA PRO A 99 -12.42 9.35 -13.34
C PRO A 99 -11.76 9.92 -12.09
N VAL A 100 -12.54 10.13 -11.04
CA VAL A 100 -11.98 10.29 -9.69
C VAL A 100 -11.68 8.89 -9.15
N LEU A 101 -10.49 8.69 -8.59
CA LEU A 101 -10.10 7.39 -8.03
C LEU A 101 -10.18 7.44 -6.50
N ARG A 102 -10.89 6.50 -5.91
CA ARG A 102 -10.94 6.29 -4.46
C ARG A 102 -9.95 5.20 -4.07
N TYR A 103 -8.88 5.62 -3.39
CA TYR A 103 -7.84 4.74 -2.88
C TYR A 103 -8.05 4.53 -1.39
N GLN A 104 -8.15 3.28 -0.95
CA GLN A 104 -8.38 2.91 0.44
C GLN A 104 -7.32 1.92 0.91
N THR A 105 -6.74 2.17 2.09
CA THR A 105 -5.70 1.34 2.69
C THR A 105 -6.13 0.77 4.03
N VAL A 106 -5.56 -0.38 4.36
CA VAL A 106 -5.60 -0.97 5.70
C VAL A 106 -4.20 -1.44 6.04
N ALA A 107 -3.67 -0.96 7.17
CA ALA A 107 -2.39 -1.39 7.73
C ALA A 107 -2.64 -2.09 9.07
N THR A 108 -1.97 -3.22 9.30
CA THR A 108 -2.11 -4.02 10.51
C THR A 108 -0.76 -4.41 11.07
N ARG A 109 -0.70 -4.59 12.39
CA ARG A 109 0.48 -5.05 13.12
C ARG A 109 0.09 -6.15 14.10
N PHE A 110 0.99 -7.10 14.30
CA PHE A 110 0.88 -8.12 15.33
C PHE A 110 2.26 -8.36 15.94
N PRO A 111 2.37 -8.53 17.26
CA PRO A 111 1.37 -8.24 18.29
C PRO A 111 0.95 -6.76 18.37
N ALA A 112 -0.08 -6.43 19.13
CA ALA A 112 -0.55 -5.05 19.26
C ALA A 112 0.55 -4.14 19.84
N GLY A 113 0.64 -2.91 19.32
CA GLY A 113 1.61 -1.92 19.78
C GLY A 113 3.07 -2.11 19.33
N VAL A 114 3.39 -3.11 18.50
CA VAL A 114 4.72 -3.24 17.89
C VAL A 114 4.94 -2.20 16.79
N SER A 115 6.19 -1.92 16.45
CA SER A 115 6.59 -0.95 15.42
C SER A 115 7.92 -1.38 14.82
N ARG A 116 8.09 -1.22 13.50
CA ARG A 116 9.40 -1.46 12.84
C ARG A 116 10.45 -0.42 13.20
N PHE A 117 10.01 0.74 13.70
CA PHE A 117 10.88 1.87 14.04
C PHE A 117 11.22 1.94 15.53
N GLU A 118 10.66 1.06 16.34
CA GLU A 118 10.94 0.97 17.78
C GLU A 118 11.49 -0.42 18.10
N ASP A 119 12.34 -0.51 19.13
CA ASP A 119 12.71 -1.81 19.66
C ASP A 119 11.50 -2.43 20.39
N SER A 120 10.90 -3.48 19.83
CA SER A 120 9.76 -4.17 20.46
C SER A 120 10.14 -4.98 21.72
N LEU A 121 11.44 -5.08 22.08
CA LEU A 121 11.90 -5.59 23.39
C LEU A 121 12.05 -4.49 24.44
N ALA A 122 12.03 -3.21 24.06
CA ALA A 122 12.08 -2.10 25.01
C ALA A 122 10.79 -2.00 25.85
N LYS A 123 9.69 -2.55 25.33
CA LYS A 123 8.46 -2.76 26.09
C LYS A 123 8.63 -4.06 26.90
N GLY A 124 8.12 -4.09 28.13
CA GLY A 124 8.17 -5.27 28.98
C GLY A 124 7.51 -6.52 28.34
N PRO A 125 7.61 -7.70 28.97
CA PRO A 125 7.09 -8.95 28.40
C PRO A 125 5.66 -8.85 27.90
N LEU A 126 5.39 -9.46 26.74
CA LEU A 126 4.06 -9.50 26.15
C LEU A 126 3.08 -10.22 27.07
N LYS A 127 1.86 -9.68 27.10
CA LYS A 127 0.73 -10.26 27.82
C LYS A 127 -0.28 -10.80 26.81
N LYS A 128 -1.17 -11.67 27.27
CA LYS A 128 -2.24 -12.24 26.43
C LYS A 128 -3.07 -11.17 25.69
N LYS A 129 -3.28 -10.00 26.30
CA LYS A 129 -4.02 -8.88 25.69
C LYS A 129 -3.30 -8.23 24.50
N ASP A 130 -1.98 -8.43 24.40
CA ASP A 130 -1.14 -7.87 23.34
C ASP A 130 -1.12 -8.82 22.13
N LEU A 131 -1.44 -10.11 22.32
CA LEU A 131 -1.49 -11.15 21.28
C LEU A 131 -2.75 -11.03 20.40
N ARG A 132 -2.89 -9.89 19.73
CA ARG A 132 -3.96 -9.60 18.79
C ARG A 132 -3.41 -8.76 17.64
N THR A 133 -3.98 -8.93 16.47
CA THR A 133 -3.75 -8.02 15.35
C THR A 133 -4.40 -6.68 15.68
N GLU A 134 -3.67 -5.61 15.43
CA GLU A 134 -4.11 -4.24 15.62
C GLU A 134 -4.02 -3.49 14.30
N GLN A 135 -5.08 -2.75 13.98
CA GLN A 135 -5.06 -1.85 12.83
C GLN A 135 -4.32 -0.56 13.20
N ASP A 136 -3.43 -0.12 12.31
CA ASP A 136 -2.76 1.17 12.44
C ASP A 136 -3.63 2.27 11.80
N PRO A 137 -4.18 3.21 12.59
CA PRO A 137 -5.00 4.29 12.06
C PRO A 137 -4.22 5.31 11.24
N ALA A 138 -2.90 5.43 11.41
CA ALA A 138 -2.08 6.36 10.63
C ALA A 138 -1.94 5.90 9.17
N CYS A 139 -1.85 4.58 8.96
CA CYS A 139 -1.68 3.96 7.64
C CYS A 139 -2.94 3.27 7.09
N SER A 140 -4.07 3.39 7.79
CA SER A 140 -5.38 2.96 7.33
C SER A 140 -6.27 4.16 7.01
N TYR A 141 -6.32 4.53 5.73
CA TYR A 141 -6.95 5.78 5.32
C TYR A 141 -7.68 5.63 3.98
N THR A 142 -8.37 6.69 3.58
CA THR A 142 -8.93 6.84 2.23
C THR A 142 -8.49 8.17 1.64
N ARG A 143 -8.20 8.18 0.34
CA ARG A 143 -7.86 9.36 -0.45
C ARG A 143 -8.63 9.37 -1.75
N LEU A 144 -9.00 10.56 -2.18
CA LEU A 144 -9.56 10.79 -3.50
C LEU A 144 -8.47 11.36 -4.39
N PHE A 145 -8.24 10.72 -5.54
CA PHE A 145 -7.30 11.20 -6.54
C PHE A 145 -8.06 11.84 -7.70
N ARG A 146 -7.62 13.04 -8.08
CA ARG A 146 -8.15 13.80 -9.20
C ARG A 146 -7.05 14.02 -10.23
N PHE A 147 -7.42 13.89 -11.50
CA PHE A 147 -6.47 14.10 -12.59
C PHE A 147 -6.28 15.59 -12.86
N ALA A 148 -5.05 16.09 -12.74
CA ALA A 148 -4.65 17.46 -13.09
C ALA A 148 -3.19 17.44 -13.56
N GLU A 149 -2.80 18.39 -14.41
CA GLU A 149 -1.39 18.55 -14.83
C GLU A 149 -0.74 17.28 -15.42
N GLY A 150 -1.54 16.37 -15.98
CA GLY A 150 -1.06 15.13 -16.58
C GLY A 150 -0.98 13.93 -15.64
N MET A 151 -1.31 14.07 -14.35
CA MET A 151 -1.26 12.97 -13.39
C MET A 151 -2.38 13.04 -12.34
N PHE A 152 -2.48 11.99 -11.52
CA PHE A 152 -3.42 11.92 -10.41
C PHE A 152 -2.82 12.51 -9.13
N HIS A 153 -3.52 13.47 -8.55
CA HIS A 153 -3.15 14.10 -7.28
C HIS A 153 -4.14 13.74 -6.17
N PRO A 154 -3.66 13.38 -4.97
CA PRO A 154 -4.54 13.12 -3.84
C PRO A 154 -5.12 14.43 -3.30
N ASP A 155 -6.32 14.33 -2.73
CA ASP A 155 -7.00 15.43 -2.04
C ASP A 155 -6.29 15.88 -0.76
N GLN A 156 -5.48 15.00 -0.15
CA GLN A 156 -4.63 15.28 1.00
C GLN A 156 -3.30 14.52 0.87
N ALA A 157 -2.24 15.03 1.49
CA ALA A 157 -0.96 14.33 1.53
C ALA A 157 -1.11 12.87 2.01
N LEU A 158 -0.36 11.97 1.38
CA LEU A 158 -0.27 10.58 1.81
C LEU A 158 0.58 10.52 3.07
N PRO A 159 0.16 9.79 4.12
CA PRO A 159 1.00 9.59 5.29
C PRO A 159 2.22 8.74 4.93
N ASP A 160 3.32 8.97 5.65
CA ASP A 160 4.50 8.11 5.57
C ASP A 160 4.20 6.75 6.21
N CYS A 161 4.18 5.72 5.38
CA CYS A 161 3.88 4.35 5.76
C CYS A 161 5.03 3.39 5.41
N ALA A 162 6.28 3.87 5.33
CA ALA A 162 7.45 3.07 4.97
C ALA A 162 7.60 1.79 5.82
N GLY A 163 7.15 1.81 7.09
CA GLY A 163 7.13 0.63 7.97
C GLY A 163 6.19 -0.50 7.48
N TYR A 164 5.39 -0.25 6.45
CA TYR A 164 4.44 -1.18 5.87
C TYR A 164 4.65 -1.36 4.37
N THR A 165 5.19 -0.35 3.69
CA THR A 165 5.26 -0.27 2.23
C THR A 165 6.68 -0.44 1.68
N GLU A 166 7.67 -0.67 2.54
CA GLU A 166 9.05 -0.97 2.15
C GLU A 166 9.47 -2.34 2.73
N PRO A 167 10.19 -3.16 1.93
CA PRO A 167 10.69 -4.46 2.38
C PRO A 167 11.84 -4.31 3.39
#